data_AF-A0A519SSU4-F1
#
_entry.id   AF-A0A519SSU4-F1
#
_cell.length_a   1.000
_cell.length_b   1.000
_cell.length_c   1.000
_cell.angle_alpha   90.00
_cell.angle_beta   90.00
_cell.angle_gamma   90.00
#
_symmetry.space_group_name_H-M   'P 1'
#
loop_
_entity.id
_entity.type
_entity.pdbx_description
1 polymer ?
#
loop_
_entity_poly.entity_id
_entity_poly.type
_entity_poly.pdbx_seq_one_letter_code
_entity_poly.pdbx_strand_id
1 'polypeptide(L)'
;MNELERDIIREILNIGLARAADSFAVIAQERVMLEVPNLDLLPSQDIIGRVRDYQTRYVAIQSDIRGDFNGSTFMFFSGQHIQR
;
A
#
# COMPACT_ATOMS: atom_id res chain seq x y z
N MET A 1 6.01 -19.52 0.22
CA MET A 1 4.60 -19.14 0.08
C MET A 1 3.99 -19.94 -1.05
N ASN A 2 2.84 -20.59 -0.82
CA ASN A 2 2.09 -21.31 -1.84
C ASN A 2 1.05 -20.39 -2.54
N GLU A 3 0.35 -20.90 -3.55
CA GLU A 3 -0.65 -20.13 -4.31
C GLU A 3 -1.85 -19.72 -3.45
N LEU A 4 -2.31 -20.61 -2.57
CA LEU A 4 -3.42 -20.34 -1.66
C LEU A 4 -3.10 -19.21 -0.67
N GLU A 5 -1.90 -19.20 -0.08
CA GLU A 5 -1.44 -18.15 0.82
C GLU A 5 -1.37 -16.80 0.10
N ARG A 6 -0.93 -16.78 -1.17
CA ARG A 6 -0.93 -15.57 -1.99
C ARG A 6 -2.34 -15.03 -2.19
N ASP A 7 -3.26 -15.92 -2.53
CA ASP A 7 -4.66 -15.59 -2.79
C ASP A 7 -5.35 -15.06 -1.52
N ILE A 8 -5.12 -15.73 -0.38
CA ILE A 8 -5.61 -15.28 0.94
C ILE A 8 -5.08 -13.87 1.26
N ILE A 9 -3.78 -13.62 1.09
CA ILE A 9 -3.21 -12.29 1.37
C ILE A 9 -3.82 -11.25 0.43
N ARG A 10 -3.99 -11.56 -0.85
CA ARG A 10 -4.63 -10.67 -1.83
C ARG A 10 -6.05 -10.31 -1.39
N GLU A 11 -6.82 -11.27 -0.93
CA GLU A 11 -8.20 -11.05 -0.50
C GLU A 11 -8.29 -10.19 0.78
N ILE A 12 -7.42 -10.47 1.77
CA ILE A 12 -7.31 -9.63 2.97
C ILE A 12 -6.99 -8.18 2.61
N LEU A 13 -6.05 -7.98 1.67
CA LEU A 13 -5.69 -6.65 1.19
C LEU A 13 -6.84 -5.98 0.45
N ASN A 14 -7.55 -6.69 -0.44
CA ASN A 14 -8.73 -6.15 -1.13
C ASN A 14 -9.80 -5.65 -0.15
N ILE A 15 -10.13 -6.43 0.88
CA ILE A 15 -11.07 -6.04 1.93
C ILE A 15 -10.57 -4.80 2.69
N GLY A 16 -9.28 -4.78 3.04
CA GLY A 16 -8.65 -3.64 3.69
C GLY A 16 -8.71 -2.35 2.85
N LEU A 17 -8.39 -2.45 1.55
CA LEU A 17 -8.45 -1.33 0.61
C LEU A 17 -9.88 -0.84 0.38
N ALA A 18 -10.88 -1.73 0.32
CA ALA A 18 -12.28 -1.33 0.22
C ALA A 18 -12.69 -0.43 1.40
N ARG A 19 -12.31 -0.81 2.63
CA ARG A 19 -12.56 0.00 3.84
C ARG A 19 -11.80 1.33 3.81
N ALA A 20 -10.57 1.32 3.29
CA ALA A 20 -9.79 2.53 3.12
C ALA A 20 -10.42 3.48 2.07
N ALA A 21 -10.95 2.93 0.98
CA ALA A 21 -11.66 3.67 -0.06
C ALA A 21 -12.92 4.33 0.48
N ASP A 22 -13.74 3.59 1.25
CA ASP A 22 -14.93 4.14 1.91
C ASP A 22 -14.57 5.29 2.86
N SER A 23 -13.52 5.12 3.66
CA SER A 23 -13.05 6.16 4.58
C SER A 23 -12.52 7.39 3.82
N PHE A 24 -11.80 7.17 2.72
CA PHE A 24 -11.26 8.25 1.90
C PHE A 24 -12.37 8.98 1.13
N ALA A 25 -13.39 8.29 0.64
CA ALA A 25 -14.55 8.87 -0.03
C ALA A 25 -15.28 9.87 0.87
N VAL A 26 -15.40 9.58 2.16
CA VAL A 26 -15.97 10.52 3.15
C VAL A 26 -15.10 11.79 3.27
N ILE A 27 -13.78 11.68 3.22
CA ILE A 27 -12.89 12.84 3.33
C ILE A 27 -12.87 13.65 2.03
N ALA A 28 -12.77 12.96 0.89
CA ALA A 28 -12.65 13.58 -0.43
C ALA A 28 -14.00 14.06 -0.99
N GLN A 29 -15.12 13.66 -0.40
CA GLN A 29 -16.49 13.98 -0.86
C GLN A 29 -16.76 13.54 -2.30
N GLU A 30 -16.11 12.46 -2.72
CA GLU A 30 -16.21 11.88 -4.06
C GLU A 30 -16.19 10.35 -3.99
N ARG A 31 -16.63 9.69 -5.06
CA ARG A 31 -16.55 8.24 -5.15
C ARG A 31 -15.10 7.83 -5.37
N VAL A 32 -14.55 7.11 -4.40
CA VAL A 32 -13.21 6.53 -4.46
C VAL A 32 -13.32 5.04 -4.77
N MET A 33 -12.48 4.55 -5.67
CA MET A 33 -12.28 3.13 -5.92
C MET A 33 -10.79 2.82 -5.80
N LEU A 34 -10.44 1.84 -4.96
CA LEU A 34 -9.08 1.36 -4.80
C LEU A 34 -9.06 -0.13 -5.15
N GLU A 35 -8.04 -0.56 -5.90
CA GLU A 35 -7.84 -1.96 -6.29
C GLU A 35 -6.41 -2.39 -6.03
N VAL A 36 -6.20 -3.68 -5.74
CA VAL A 36 -4.87 -4.29 -5.65
C VAL A 36 -4.51 -4.89 -7.01
N PRO A 37 -3.66 -4.23 -7.83
CA PRO A 37 -3.37 -4.73 -9.17
C PRO A 37 -2.47 -5.96 -9.15
N ASN A 38 -1.41 -6.00 -8.33
CA ASN A 38 -0.46 -7.10 -8.23
C ASN A 38 0.16 -7.20 -6.83
N LEU A 39 0.49 -8.41 -6.38
CA LEU A 39 1.17 -8.69 -5.11
C LEU A 39 2.51 -9.41 -5.37
N ASP A 40 3.60 -8.71 -5.13
CA ASP A 40 4.95 -9.26 -5.21
C ASP A 40 5.58 -9.38 -3.82
N LEU A 41 6.19 -10.54 -3.56
CA LEU A 41 7.00 -10.73 -2.36
C LEU A 41 8.46 -10.49 -2.71
N LEU A 42 9.10 -9.60 -1.96
CA LEU A 42 10.50 -9.26 -2.12
C LEU A 42 11.29 -9.74 -0.90
N PRO A 43 12.51 -10.26 -1.10
CA PRO A 43 13.46 -10.44 0.00
C PRO A 43 13.74 -9.11 0.70
N SER A 44 13.90 -9.16 2.03
CA SER A 44 14.11 -7.95 2.84
C SER A 44 15.35 -7.16 2.44
N GLN A 45 16.40 -7.82 1.97
CA GLN A 45 17.62 -7.17 1.47
C GLN A 45 17.39 -6.27 0.25
N ASP A 46 16.36 -6.56 -0.56
CA ASP A 46 16.09 -5.85 -1.81
C ASP A 46 15.17 -4.63 -1.58
N ILE A 47 14.48 -4.57 -0.44
CA ILE A 47 13.48 -3.53 -0.18
C ILE A 47 14.09 -2.14 -0.04
N ILE A 48 15.28 -2.03 0.57
CA ILE A 48 15.93 -0.74 0.82
C ILE A 48 16.32 -0.08 -0.51
N GLY A 49 16.85 -0.86 -1.46
CA GLY A 49 17.18 -0.38 -2.79
C GLY A 49 15.94 0.12 -3.52
N ARG A 50 14.86 -0.69 -3.54
CA ARG A 50 13.58 -0.31 -4.14
C ARG A 50 13.03 0.99 -3.54
N VAL A 51 12.94 1.07 -2.21
CA VAL A 51 12.42 2.27 -1.54
C VAL A 51 13.19 3.52 -1.94
N ARG A 52 14.53 3.46 -1.97
CA ARG A 52 15.38 4.59 -2.40
C ARG A 52 15.09 5.00 -3.83
N ASP A 53 14.96 4.05 -4.74
CA ASP A 53 14.65 4.34 -6.16
C ASP A 53 13.30 5.07 -6.27
N TYR A 54 12.27 4.61 -5.56
CA TYR A 54 10.95 5.24 -5.57
C TYR A 54 10.97 6.64 -4.93
N GLN A 55 11.71 6.85 -3.84
CA GLN A 55 11.80 8.16 -3.19
C GLN A 55 12.37 9.27 -4.09
N THR A 56 13.11 8.93 -5.16
CA THR A 56 13.61 9.94 -6.11
C THR A 56 12.51 10.59 -6.95
N ARG A 57 11.37 9.92 -7.13
CA ARG A 57 10.27 10.36 -8.03
C ARG A 57 8.91 10.44 -7.35
N TYR A 58 8.77 9.85 -6.17
CA TYR A 58 7.52 9.73 -5.45
C TYR A 58 7.68 10.29 -4.03
N VAL A 59 6.61 10.90 -3.52
CA VAL A 59 6.50 11.29 -2.12
C VAL A 59 6.09 10.06 -1.32
N ALA A 60 6.88 9.72 -0.30
CA ALA A 60 6.61 8.59 0.56
C ALA A 60 5.91 9.01 1.86
N ILE A 61 4.84 8.29 2.22
CA ILE A 61 4.23 8.33 3.54
C ILE A 61 4.62 7.04 4.26
N GLN A 62 5.30 7.17 5.40
CA GLN A 62 5.63 6.04 6.27
C GLN A 62 4.62 5.94 7.41
N SER A 63 4.20 4.73 7.73
CA SER A 63 3.39 4.43 8.91
C SER A 63 3.95 3.19 9.61
N ASP A 64 4.07 3.24 10.93
CA ASP A 64 4.50 2.09 11.73
C ASP A 64 3.26 1.34 12.26
N ILE A 65 3.28 0.02 12.14
CA ILE A 65 2.32 -0.89 12.76
C ILE A 65 2.97 -1.45 14.03
N ARG A 66 2.25 -1.39 15.14
CA ARG A 66 2.71 -1.88 16.45
C ARG A 66 1.61 -2.71 17.13
N GLY A 67 2.01 -3.73 17.88
CA GLY A 67 1.10 -4.62 18.62
C GLY A 67 1.35 -6.09 18.28
N ASP A 68 0.26 -6.84 18.05
CA ASP A 68 0.29 -8.25 17.65
C ASP A 68 1.09 -8.48 16.35
N PHE A 69 1.18 -7.44 15.52
CA PHE A 69 2.11 -7.34 14.42
C PHE A 69 2.97 -6.08 14.56
N ASN A 70 4.25 -6.20 14.21
CA ASN A 70 5.19 -5.08 14.22
C ASN A 70 5.83 -4.96 12.83
N GLY A 71 5.76 -3.76 12.25
CA GLY A 71 6.33 -3.51 10.93
C GLY A 71 6.19 -2.05 10.53
N SER A 72 6.73 -1.71 9.36
CA SER A 72 6.59 -0.39 8.77
C SER A 72 6.02 -0.52 7.37
N THR A 73 5.10 0.37 7.03
CA THR A 73 4.45 0.47 5.74
C THR A 73 4.88 1.75 5.07
N PHE A 74 5.12 1.69 3.76
CA PHE A 74 5.40 2.85 2.92
C PHE A 74 4.34 2.95 1.82
N MET A 75 3.78 4.14 1.64
CA MET A 75 2.91 4.47 0.52
C MET A 75 3.58 5.53 -0.34
N PHE A 76 3.63 5.33 -1.66
CA PHE A 76 4.32 6.21 -2.60
C PHE A 76 3.33 6.91 -3.51
N PHE A 77 3.38 8.24 -3.56
CA PHE A 77 2.51 9.08 -4.37
C PHE A 77 3.32 9.83 -5.43
N SER A 78 2.88 9.76 -6.69
CA SER A 78 3.52 10.50 -7.76
C SER A 78 3.18 11.99 -7.66
N GLY A 79 3.88 12.83 -8.42
CA GLY A 79 3.54 14.25 -8.52
C GLY A 79 2.09 14.49 -8.98
N GLN A 80 1.54 13.61 -9.84
CA GLN A 80 0.14 13.73 -10.30
C GLN A 80 -0.86 13.44 -9.17
N HIS A 81 -0.54 12.53 -8.25
CA HIS A 81 -1.44 12.18 -7.15
C HIS A 81 -1.57 13.29 -6.08
N ILE A 82 -0.65 14.25 -6.06
CA ILE A 82 -0.57 15.29 -5.02
C ILE A 82 -0.83 16.71 -5.55
N GLN A 83 -1.22 16.83 -6.83
CA GLN A 83 -1.62 18.11 -7.42
C GLN A 83 -3.01 18.51 -6.90
N ARG A 84 -3.17 19.81 -6.64
CA ARG A 84 -4.43 20.43 -6.19
C ARG A 84 -5.29 20.86 -7.38
#